data_AF-A0A9E0JX59-F1
#
_entry.id   AF-A0A9E0JX59-F1
#
_cell.length_a   1.000
_cell.length_b   1.000
_cell.length_c   1.000
_cell.angle_alpha   90.00
_cell.angle_beta   90.00
_cell.angle_gamma   90.00
#
_symmetry.space_group_name_H-M   'P 1'
#
loop_
_entity.id
_entity.type
_entity.pdbx_description
1 polymer ?
#
loop_
_entity_poly.entity_id
_entity_poly.type
_entity_poly.pdbx_seq_one_letter_code
_entity_poly.pdbx_strand_id
1 'polypeptide(L)'
;MLPPDLNSSEQIDDIIMLFGEKNIDIIDMEQGEKLVVKKPVEDALPSKFPEALALVPGAGKTGDPVKMYLREMGLVSLLSREGEVEIAKKIEEGARETMWAIFSLTVSIDEVLSIGEKLESGEIRVKNVVDNIEDEEGFMEEDDHKERVLRLIARIRLFNDRNKVLREKLKSKTMRAKQRETLTAELVKNTKNIITLCRKIRFSKKQMHRFIARLKSFTDEIERSERVINHFKKESGLNISQMEKAWSRMRKSKQDERQAAKEEKVSIDWLHRSHSAGTEAKKRLKHIAREVGIPTTPLKRVV
;
A
#
# COMPACT_ATOMS: atom_id res chain seq x y z
N MET A 1 -48.88 39.60 -5.87
CA MET A 1 -48.83 40.57 -4.77
C MET A 1 -48.38 39.86 -3.52
N LEU A 2 -47.41 40.42 -2.80
CA LEU A 2 -46.91 39.86 -1.55
C LEU A 2 -47.92 40.14 -0.42
N PRO A 3 -48.06 39.23 0.57
CA PRO A 3 -48.89 39.47 1.76
C PRO A 3 -48.44 40.73 2.51
N PRO A 4 -49.37 41.52 3.08
CA PRO A 4 -49.06 42.79 3.74
C PRO A 4 -48.28 42.67 5.07
N ASP A 5 -47.97 41.45 5.52
CA ASP A 5 -47.21 41.19 6.75
C ASP A 5 -45.69 40.97 6.51
N LEU A 6 -45.22 41.05 5.27
CA LEU A 6 -43.79 40.93 4.94
C LEU A 6 -43.11 42.29 4.99
N ASN A 7 -42.60 42.65 6.17
CA ASN A 7 -42.06 43.98 6.43
C ASN A 7 -40.53 44.01 6.58
N SER A 8 -39.84 42.89 6.37
CA SER A 8 -38.38 42.77 6.55
C SER A 8 -37.66 42.35 5.27
N SER A 9 -36.54 43.01 4.96
CA SER A 9 -35.70 42.73 3.78
C SER A 9 -35.19 41.29 3.76
N GLU A 10 -34.88 40.73 4.94
CA GLU A 10 -34.37 39.35 5.07
C GLU A 10 -35.39 38.30 4.63
N GLN A 11 -36.67 38.50 4.95
CA GLN A 11 -37.73 37.59 4.51
C GLN A 11 -37.98 37.66 3.00
N ILE A 12 -37.73 38.82 2.39
CA ILE A 12 -37.85 38.99 0.93
C ILE A 12 -36.70 38.26 0.23
N ASP A 13 -35.48 38.33 0.77
CA ASP A 13 -34.32 37.63 0.25
C ASP A 13 -34.46 36.10 0.35
N ASP A 14 -35.01 35.59 1.46
CA ASP A 14 -35.31 34.15 1.64
C ASP A 14 -36.32 33.64 0.60
N ILE A 15 -37.33 34.45 0.26
CA ILE A 15 -38.33 34.12 -0.75
C ILE A 15 -37.71 34.14 -2.15
N ILE A 16 -36.82 35.09 -2.45
CA ILE A 16 -36.08 35.17 -3.72
C ILE A 16 -35.19 33.93 -3.89
N MET A 17 -34.50 33.51 -2.83
CA MET A 17 -33.70 32.27 -2.83
C MET A 17 -34.56 31.03 -3.06
N LEU A 18 -35.71 30.91 -2.39
CA LEU A 18 -36.63 29.79 -2.54
C LEU A 18 -37.16 29.65 -3.98
N PHE A 19 -37.48 30.78 -4.63
CA PHE A 19 -37.91 30.76 -6.03
C PHE A 19 -36.77 30.39 -6.99
N GLY A 20 -35.53 30.80 -6.68
CA GLY A 20 -34.33 30.36 -7.40
C GLY A 20 -34.10 28.85 -7.31
N GLU A 21 -34.30 28.23 -6.14
CA GLU A 21 -34.20 26.77 -5.97
C GLU A 21 -35.31 26.00 -6.73
N LYS A 22 -36.48 26.63 -6.90
CA LYS A 22 -37.62 26.07 -7.63
C LYS A 22 -37.61 26.42 -9.12
N ASN A 23 -36.56 27.05 -9.64
CA ASN A 23 -36.42 27.42 -11.05
C ASN A 23 -37.55 28.34 -11.57
N ILE A 24 -38.08 29.21 -10.70
CA ILE A 24 -39.13 30.17 -11.05
C ILE A 24 -38.46 31.52 -11.29
N ASP A 25 -38.52 32.00 -12.54
CA ASP A 25 -37.98 33.31 -12.94
C ASP A 25 -38.82 34.45 -12.31
N ILE A 26 -38.17 35.37 -11.59
CA ILE A 26 -38.78 36.60 -11.10
C ILE A 26 -38.52 37.71 -12.13
N ILE A 27 -39.60 38.32 -12.61
CA ILE A 27 -39.57 39.39 -13.62
C ILE A 27 -40.11 40.66 -12.98
N ASP A 28 -39.32 41.73 -13.00
CA ASP A 28 -39.79 43.05 -12.61
C ASP A 28 -40.56 43.70 -13.77
N MET A 29 -41.83 44.04 -13.53
CA MET A 29 -42.75 44.55 -14.54
C MET A 29 -42.46 46.00 -14.94
N GLU A 30 -41.72 46.77 -14.13
CA GLU A 30 -41.37 48.15 -14.46
C GLU A 30 -40.10 48.27 -15.31
N GLN A 31 -39.20 47.29 -15.25
CA GLN A 31 -37.91 47.32 -15.98
C GLN A 31 -37.72 46.20 -17.02
N GLY A 32 -38.56 45.16 -17.03
CA GLY A 32 -38.53 44.12 -18.06
C GLY A 32 -37.27 43.22 -18.06
N GLU A 33 -36.40 43.35 -17.06
CA GLU A 33 -35.18 42.54 -16.92
C GLU A 33 -35.43 41.29 -16.06
N LYS A 34 -34.88 40.15 -16.50
CA LYS A 34 -34.92 38.88 -15.76
C LYS A 34 -33.80 38.84 -14.70
N LEU A 35 -34.16 38.70 -13.44
CA LEU A 35 -33.20 38.46 -12.36
C LEU A 35 -32.75 36.99 -12.37
N VAL A 36 -31.63 36.70 -13.02
CA VAL A 36 -31.05 35.34 -13.05
C VAL A 36 -30.03 35.19 -11.92
N VAL A 37 -30.39 34.42 -10.90
CA VAL A 37 -29.47 34.03 -9.82
C VAL A 37 -28.48 33.00 -10.37
N LYS A 38 -27.21 33.39 -10.54
CA LYS A 38 -26.13 32.48 -10.99
C LYS A 38 -25.76 31.51 -9.86
N LYS A 39 -25.92 30.21 -10.11
CA LYS A 39 -25.31 29.12 -9.32
C LYS A 39 -23.78 29.26 -9.29
N PRO A 40 -23.10 29.14 -8.13
CA PRO A 40 -21.69 28.81 -8.12
C PRO A 40 -21.52 27.32 -8.46
N VAL A 41 -20.62 27.02 -9.39
CA VAL A 41 -20.23 25.67 -9.79
C VAL A 41 -19.07 25.25 -8.89
N GLU A 42 -19.28 24.29 -7.99
CA GLU A 42 -18.20 23.67 -7.22
C GLU A 42 -17.83 22.31 -7.80
N ASP A 43 -16.89 22.33 -8.75
CA ASP A 43 -16.01 21.19 -9.02
C ASP A 43 -14.79 21.34 -8.10
N ALA A 44 -14.83 20.71 -6.93
CA ALA A 44 -13.66 20.56 -6.07
C ALA A 44 -13.70 19.21 -5.33
N LEU A 45 -12.63 18.43 -5.55
CA LEU A 45 -12.32 17.18 -4.87
C LEU A 45 -12.42 17.30 -3.33
N PRO A 46 -12.70 16.19 -2.61
CA PRO A 46 -13.01 16.22 -1.19
C PRO A 46 -11.73 16.28 -0.36
N SER A 47 -11.09 17.46 -0.30
CA SER A 47 -9.96 17.72 0.60
C SER A 47 -10.17 18.92 1.52
N LYS A 48 -11.44 19.33 1.73
CA LYS A 48 -11.83 20.45 2.61
C LYS A 48 -12.81 20.05 3.71
N PHE A 49 -12.69 18.84 4.27
CA PHE A 49 -13.50 18.43 5.42
C PHE A 49 -13.35 19.30 6.70
N PRO A 50 -12.20 19.93 7.00
CA PRO A 50 -12.10 20.75 8.22
C PRO A 50 -12.70 22.16 8.10
N GLU A 51 -12.73 22.75 6.91
CA GLU A 51 -13.09 24.17 6.73
C GLU A 51 -14.60 24.41 6.72
N ALA A 52 -15.41 23.44 6.28
CA ALA A 52 -16.87 23.55 6.27
C ALA A 52 -17.49 23.56 7.69
N LEU A 53 -16.78 23.02 8.70
CA LEU A 53 -17.24 23.01 10.09
C LEU A 53 -17.07 24.36 10.79
N ALA A 54 -16.21 25.24 10.28
CA ALA A 54 -15.90 26.53 10.90
C ALA A 54 -16.87 27.66 10.48
N LEU A 55 -17.65 27.48 9.41
CA LEU A 55 -18.50 28.53 8.84
C LEU A 55 -19.97 28.52 9.28
N VAL A 56 -20.41 27.56 10.11
CA VAL A 56 -21.80 27.50 10.57
C VAL A 56 -21.94 28.17 11.95
N PRO A 57 -22.68 29.30 12.08
CA PRO A 57 -22.96 29.90 13.38
C PRO A 57 -23.91 28.98 14.14
N GLY A 58 -23.43 28.34 15.21
CA GLY A 58 -24.25 27.45 16.05
C GLY A 58 -23.52 26.31 16.76
N ALA A 59 -22.19 26.28 16.72
CA ALA A 59 -21.31 25.22 17.23
C ALA A 59 -21.34 24.96 18.76
N GLY A 60 -22.38 25.35 19.51
CA GLY A 60 -22.30 25.37 20.97
C GLY A 60 -23.51 24.95 21.81
N LYS A 61 -24.67 24.54 21.27
CA LYS A 61 -25.88 24.42 22.16
C LYS A 61 -26.74 23.16 22.08
N THR A 62 -26.37 22.11 21.34
CA THR A 62 -27.04 20.81 21.50
C THR A 62 -26.02 19.69 21.64
N GLY A 63 -25.76 19.28 22.88
CA GLY A 63 -24.93 18.11 23.21
C GLY A 63 -25.67 16.78 23.00
N ASP A 64 -26.53 16.69 21.99
CA ASP A 64 -27.24 15.47 21.63
C ASP A 64 -26.42 14.71 20.57
N PRO A 65 -25.78 13.59 20.92
CA PRO A 65 -24.93 12.83 20.01
C PRO A 65 -25.69 12.34 18.77
N VAL A 66 -27.01 12.13 18.88
CA VAL A 66 -27.85 11.67 17.77
C VAL A 66 -28.05 12.80 16.76
N LYS A 67 -28.34 14.01 17.22
CA LYS A 67 -28.44 15.19 16.33
C LYS A 67 -27.11 15.53 15.67
N MET A 68 -26.01 15.36 16.40
CA MET A 68 -24.66 15.52 15.85
C MET A 68 -24.42 14.52 14.71
N TYR A 69 -24.70 13.24 14.95
CA TYR A 69 -24.54 12.17 13.94
C TYR A 69 -25.45 12.35 12.73
N LEU A 70 -26.73 12.68 12.91
CA LEU A 70 -27.66 12.90 11.79
C LEU A 70 -27.27 14.10 10.94
N ARG A 71 -26.74 15.16 11.57
CA ARG A 71 -26.20 16.31 10.84
C ARG A 71 -24.96 15.90 10.04
N GLU A 72 -24.02 15.16 10.64
CA GLU A 72 -22.82 14.65 9.96
C GLU A 72 -23.17 13.70 8.81
N MET A 73 -24.12 12.78 8.99
CA MET A 73 -24.60 11.89 7.93
C MET A 73 -25.29 12.67 6.80
N GLY A 74 -26.07 13.70 7.13
CA GLY A 74 -26.77 14.54 6.15
C GLY A 74 -25.85 15.38 5.26
N LEU A 75 -24.57 15.55 5.64
CA LEU A 75 -23.55 16.20 4.81
C LEU A 75 -23.00 15.27 3.71
N VAL A 76 -23.16 13.95 3.85
CA VAL A 76 -22.70 12.98 2.84
C VAL A 76 -23.83 12.73 1.85
N SER A 77 -23.63 13.17 0.60
CA SER A 77 -24.60 12.92 -0.47
C SER A 77 -24.78 11.43 -0.74
N LEU A 78 -26.01 11.02 -1.06
CA LEU A 78 -26.30 9.65 -1.49
C LEU A 78 -25.55 9.34 -2.79
N LEU A 79 -25.10 8.09 -2.94
CA LEU A 79 -24.45 7.63 -4.16
C LEU A 79 -25.46 7.48 -5.29
N SER A 80 -25.10 7.91 -6.50
CA SER A 80 -25.80 7.49 -7.70
C SER A 80 -25.37 6.07 -8.07
N ARG A 81 -26.15 5.39 -8.92
CA ARG A 81 -25.80 4.06 -9.44
C ARG A 81 -24.41 4.06 -10.10
N GLU A 82 -24.07 5.11 -10.82
CA GLU A 82 -22.76 5.29 -11.46
C GLU A 82 -21.66 5.44 -10.39
N GLY A 83 -21.93 6.20 -9.32
CA GLY A 83 -21.02 6.36 -8.19
C GLY A 83 -20.75 5.04 -7.45
N GLU A 84 -21.77 4.22 -7.25
CA GLU A 84 -21.61 2.87 -6.68
C GLU A 84 -20.72 1.99 -7.56
N VAL A 85 -20.93 2.00 -8.88
CA VAL A 85 -20.11 1.23 -9.84
C VAL A 85 -18.66 1.73 -9.85
N GLU A 86 -18.44 3.04 -9.75
CA GLU A 86 -17.09 3.61 -9.69
C GLU A 86 -16.34 3.16 -8.42
N ILE A 87 -17.02 3.21 -7.27
CA ILE A 87 -16.45 2.74 -5.99
C ILE A 87 -16.15 1.24 -6.08
N ALA A 88 -17.05 0.43 -6.63
CA ALA A 88 -16.82 -1.01 -6.81
C ALA A 88 -15.59 -1.29 -7.67
N LYS A 89 -15.42 -0.57 -8.81
CA LYS A 89 -14.23 -0.68 -9.67
C LYS A 89 -12.95 -0.30 -8.93
N LYS A 90 -12.98 0.80 -8.15
CA LYS A 90 -11.83 1.24 -7.34
C LYS A 90 -11.44 0.19 -6.29
N ILE A 91 -12.42 -0.44 -5.64
CA ILE A 91 -12.17 -1.51 -4.65
C ILE A 91 -11.57 -2.75 -5.34
N GLU A 92 -12.10 -3.16 -6.49
CA GLU A 92 -11.58 -4.30 -7.25
C GLU A 92 -10.15 -4.05 -7.75
N GLU A 93 -9.87 -2.83 -8.23
CA GLU A 93 -8.55 -2.40 -8.63
C GLU A 93 -7.54 -2.45 -7.47
N GLY A 94 -7.88 -1.86 -6.32
CA GLY A 94 -7.02 -1.89 -5.14
C GLY A 94 -6.76 -3.31 -4.66
N ALA A 95 -7.76 -4.21 -4.70
CA ALA A 95 -7.59 -5.62 -4.37
C ALA A 95 -6.63 -6.32 -5.35
N ARG A 96 -6.75 -6.06 -6.65
CA ARG A 96 -5.86 -6.60 -7.69
C ARG A 96 -4.43 -6.10 -7.55
N GLU A 97 -4.23 -4.81 -7.27
CA GLU A 97 -2.91 -4.23 -7.02
C GLU A 97 -2.25 -4.81 -5.78
N THR A 98 -3.02 -4.95 -4.69
CA THR A 98 -2.54 -5.58 -3.44
C THR A 98 -2.08 -7.02 -3.67
N MET A 99 -2.86 -7.81 -4.41
CA MET A 99 -2.51 -9.19 -4.76
C MET A 99 -1.25 -9.24 -5.62
N TRP A 100 -1.11 -8.33 -6.59
CA TRP A 100 0.10 -8.24 -7.41
C TRP A 100 1.31 -7.91 -6.53
N ALA A 101 1.21 -6.88 -5.68
CA ALA A 101 2.28 -6.41 -4.81
C ALA A 101 2.80 -7.54 -3.92
N ILE A 102 1.90 -8.25 -3.24
CA ILE A 102 2.27 -9.34 -2.32
C ILE A 102 2.87 -10.53 -3.08
N PHE A 103 2.19 -11.06 -4.10
CA PHE A 103 2.56 -12.32 -4.74
C PHE A 103 3.57 -12.18 -5.89
N SER A 104 4.02 -10.96 -6.20
CA SER A 104 5.17 -10.73 -7.08
C SER A 104 6.52 -11.09 -6.42
N LEU A 105 6.54 -11.12 -5.08
CA LEU A 105 7.74 -11.38 -4.27
C LEU A 105 7.92 -12.88 -4.03
N THR A 106 9.16 -13.37 -4.12
CA THR A 106 9.44 -14.81 -3.94
C THR A 106 9.16 -15.28 -2.52
N VAL A 107 9.44 -14.45 -1.52
CA VAL A 107 9.20 -14.76 -0.11
C VAL A 107 7.72 -15.06 0.18
N SER A 108 6.80 -14.31 -0.44
CA SER A 108 5.37 -14.53 -0.29
C SER A 108 4.93 -15.86 -0.93
N ILE A 109 5.56 -16.23 -2.05
CA ILE A 109 5.28 -17.51 -2.72
C ILE A 109 5.78 -18.67 -1.85
N ASP A 110 6.97 -18.55 -1.26
CA ASP A 110 7.50 -19.57 -0.35
C ASP A 110 6.62 -19.71 0.91
N GLU A 111 6.04 -18.61 1.42
CA GLU A 111 5.04 -18.67 2.50
C GLU A 111 3.75 -19.40 2.07
N VAL A 112 3.27 -19.17 0.84
CA VAL A 112 2.13 -19.93 0.27
C VAL A 112 2.45 -21.42 0.17
N LEU A 113 3.66 -21.78 -0.24
CA LEU A 113 4.08 -23.19 -0.30
C LEU A 113 4.14 -23.82 1.11
N SER A 114 4.63 -23.08 2.10
CA SER A 114 4.65 -23.51 3.50
C SER A 114 3.23 -23.72 4.05
N ILE A 115 2.28 -22.85 3.70
CA ILE A 115 0.86 -23.05 4.04
C ILE A 115 0.34 -24.37 3.46
N GLY A 116 0.73 -24.71 2.23
CA GLY A 116 0.38 -26.00 1.62
C GLY A 116 0.89 -27.19 2.43
N GLU A 117 2.16 -27.16 2.84
CA GLU A 117 2.76 -28.22 3.66
C GLU A 117 2.07 -28.35 5.02
N LYS A 118 1.71 -27.22 5.65
CA LYS A 118 0.96 -27.21 6.92
C LYS A 118 -0.49 -27.69 6.80
N LEU A 119 -1.13 -27.43 5.67
CA LEU A 119 -2.46 -27.96 5.37
C LEU A 119 -2.40 -29.48 5.15
N GLU A 120 -1.39 -29.94 4.43
CA GLU A 120 -1.16 -31.37 4.15
C GLU A 120 -0.89 -32.15 5.44
N SER A 121 -0.01 -31.63 6.31
CA SER A 121 0.30 -32.24 7.62
C SER A 121 -0.83 -32.13 8.65
N GLY A 122 -1.83 -31.28 8.41
CA GLY A 122 -2.94 -31.03 9.33
C GLY A 122 -2.61 -30.08 10.49
N GLU A 123 -1.45 -29.40 10.48
CA GLU A 123 -1.09 -28.37 11.48
C GLU A 123 -2.08 -27.20 11.46
N ILE A 124 -2.59 -26.83 10.28
CA ILE A 124 -3.58 -25.77 10.11
C ILE A 124 -4.81 -26.28 9.37
N ARG A 125 -5.98 -25.77 9.73
CA ARG A 125 -7.24 -26.03 9.03
C ARG A 125 -7.43 -25.08 7.87
N VAL A 126 -8.08 -25.55 6.79
CA VAL A 126 -8.28 -24.75 5.58
C VAL A 126 -9.17 -23.52 5.82
N LYS A 127 -10.13 -23.62 6.74
CA LYS A 127 -10.99 -22.51 7.20
C LYS A 127 -10.23 -21.31 7.78
N ASN A 128 -8.99 -21.52 8.26
CA ASN A 128 -8.16 -20.44 8.77
C ASN A 128 -7.37 -19.72 7.66
N VAL A 129 -7.24 -20.35 6.49
CA VAL A 129 -6.42 -19.90 5.37
C VAL A 129 -7.26 -19.21 4.30
N VAL A 130 -8.42 -19.77 3.98
CA VAL A 130 -9.30 -19.33 2.88
C VAL A 130 -10.55 -18.66 3.44
N ASP A 131 -11.10 -17.71 2.69
CA ASP A 131 -12.38 -17.08 3.03
C ASP A 131 -13.52 -18.08 2.78
N ASN A 132 -14.39 -18.27 3.77
CA ASN A 132 -15.58 -19.12 3.64
C ASN A 132 -16.65 -18.35 2.85
N ILE A 133 -16.40 -18.15 1.57
CA ILE A 133 -17.48 -17.79 0.65
C ILE A 133 -18.03 -19.15 0.23
N GLU A 134 -19.28 -19.41 0.57
CA GLU A 134 -20.08 -20.47 -0.08
C GLU A 134 -19.71 -20.42 -1.57
N ASP A 135 -19.01 -21.43 -2.07
CA ASP A 135 -18.71 -21.48 -3.49
C ASP A 135 -20.06 -21.36 -4.21
N GLU A 136 -20.12 -20.70 -5.37
CA GLU A 136 -21.34 -20.38 -6.13
C GLU A 136 -22.29 -21.58 -6.41
N GLU A 137 -21.93 -22.79 -5.96
CA GLU A 137 -22.59 -24.07 -6.12
C GLU A 137 -23.01 -24.78 -4.79
N GLY A 138 -22.77 -24.19 -3.60
CA GLY A 138 -23.28 -24.70 -2.31
C GLY A 138 -22.22 -24.98 -1.22
N PHE A 139 -22.62 -25.75 -0.19
CA PHE A 139 -21.76 -26.18 0.92
C PHE A 139 -20.70 -27.18 0.43
N MET A 140 -19.46 -26.73 0.24
CA MET A 140 -18.32 -27.63 0.03
C MET A 140 -17.86 -28.20 1.37
N GLU A 141 -17.65 -29.52 1.43
CA GLU A 141 -17.04 -30.14 2.61
C GLU A 141 -15.62 -29.61 2.84
N GLU A 142 -15.19 -29.52 4.09
CA GLU A 142 -13.90 -28.93 4.46
C GLU A 142 -12.72 -29.67 3.81
N ASP A 143 -12.86 -30.98 3.61
CA ASP A 143 -11.85 -31.83 2.98
C ASP A 143 -11.73 -31.59 1.47
N ASP A 144 -12.85 -31.42 0.76
CA ASP A 144 -12.85 -31.04 -0.66
C ASP A 144 -12.22 -29.67 -0.88
N HIS A 145 -12.52 -28.73 0.03
CA HIS A 145 -11.96 -27.39 -0.01
C HIS A 145 -10.45 -27.41 0.24
N LYS A 146 -9.99 -28.23 1.19
CA LYS A 146 -8.58 -28.50 1.43
C LYS A 146 -7.91 -29.08 0.19
N GLU A 147 -8.51 -30.09 -0.43
CA GLU A 147 -7.93 -30.72 -1.62
C GLU A 147 -7.82 -29.75 -2.80
N ARG A 148 -8.85 -28.91 -3.03
CA ARG A 148 -8.83 -27.85 -4.04
C ARG A 148 -7.66 -26.88 -3.82
N VAL A 149 -7.47 -26.43 -2.58
CA VAL A 149 -6.38 -25.51 -2.23
C VAL A 149 -5.02 -26.16 -2.43
N LEU A 150 -4.85 -27.41 -1.99
CA LEU A 150 -3.60 -28.17 -2.19
C LEU A 150 -3.27 -28.35 -3.67
N ARG A 151 -4.27 -28.67 -4.52
CA ARG A 151 -4.08 -28.74 -5.99
C ARG A 151 -3.63 -27.41 -6.59
N LEU A 152 -4.16 -26.28 -6.13
CA LEU A 152 -3.73 -24.96 -6.57
C LEU A 152 -2.29 -24.66 -6.14
N ILE A 153 -1.93 -24.99 -4.89
CA ILE A 153 -0.59 -24.79 -4.35
C ILE A 153 0.43 -25.68 -5.08
N ALA A 154 0.09 -26.93 -5.42
CA ALA A 154 0.94 -27.80 -6.21
C ALA A 154 1.26 -27.20 -7.60
N ARG A 155 0.26 -26.58 -8.25
CA ARG A 155 0.48 -25.84 -9.51
C ARG A 155 1.36 -24.60 -9.31
N ILE A 156 1.20 -23.88 -8.21
CA ILE A 156 2.08 -22.75 -7.84
C ILE A 156 3.52 -23.24 -7.67
N ARG A 157 3.73 -24.37 -7.00
CA ARG A 157 5.06 -24.98 -6.80
C ARG A 157 5.75 -25.24 -8.14
N LEU A 158 5.05 -25.83 -9.10
CA LEU A 158 5.59 -26.09 -10.43
C LEU A 158 6.08 -24.81 -11.14
N PHE A 159 5.30 -23.73 -11.10
CA PHE A 159 5.72 -22.45 -11.68
C PHE A 159 6.86 -21.80 -10.89
N ASN A 160 6.85 -21.90 -9.55
CA ASN A 160 7.92 -21.36 -8.70
C ASN A 160 9.26 -22.05 -8.97
N ASP A 161 9.28 -23.39 -9.09
CA ASP A 161 10.49 -24.16 -9.35
C ASP A 161 11.06 -23.87 -10.75
N ARG A 162 10.19 -23.74 -11.76
CA ARG A 162 10.60 -23.23 -13.09
C ARG A 162 11.20 -21.83 -12.99
N ASN A 163 10.57 -20.93 -12.23
CA ASN A 163 11.09 -19.58 -12.01
C ASN A 163 12.45 -19.57 -11.29
N LYS A 164 12.70 -20.47 -10.33
CA LYS A 164 14.01 -20.63 -9.67
C LYS A 164 15.09 -20.96 -10.71
N VAL A 165 14.84 -21.93 -11.60
CA VAL A 165 15.77 -22.30 -12.67
C VAL A 165 15.99 -21.14 -13.66
N LEU A 166 14.94 -20.42 -14.05
CA LEU A 166 15.05 -19.25 -14.93
C LEU A 166 15.88 -18.13 -14.29
N ARG A 167 15.67 -17.86 -13.00
CA ARG A 167 16.45 -16.86 -12.26
C ARG A 167 17.93 -17.25 -12.17
N GLU A 168 18.25 -18.52 -11.95
CA GLU A 168 19.64 -19.02 -11.98
C GLU A 168 20.28 -18.82 -13.36
N LYS A 169 19.58 -19.18 -14.44
CA LYS A 169 20.07 -18.96 -15.82
C LYS A 169 20.33 -17.48 -16.11
N LEU A 170 19.45 -16.59 -15.63
CA LEU A 170 19.58 -15.15 -15.81
C LEU A 170 20.76 -14.51 -15.03
N LYS A 171 21.33 -15.20 -14.04
CA LYS A 171 22.56 -14.76 -13.35
C LYS A 171 23.82 -14.95 -14.20
N SER A 172 23.76 -15.84 -15.21
CA SER A 172 24.89 -16.07 -16.12
C SER A 172 25.20 -14.83 -16.95
N LYS A 173 26.49 -14.43 -16.97
CA LYS A 173 26.96 -13.26 -17.72
C LYS A 173 27.19 -13.53 -19.22
N THR A 174 27.13 -14.78 -19.67
CA THR A 174 27.46 -15.19 -21.05
C THR A 174 26.25 -15.25 -21.99
N MET A 175 25.06 -14.83 -21.54
CA MET A 175 23.82 -14.95 -22.31
C MET A 175 23.66 -13.86 -23.38
N ARG A 176 23.21 -14.26 -24.58
CA ARG A 176 22.84 -13.32 -25.65
C ARG A 176 21.63 -12.47 -25.23
N ALA A 177 21.58 -11.21 -25.67
CA ALA A 177 20.50 -10.27 -25.34
C ALA A 177 19.10 -10.81 -25.66
N LYS A 178 18.91 -11.38 -26.86
CA LYS A 178 17.62 -11.98 -27.29
C LYS A 178 17.18 -13.15 -26.39
N GLN A 179 18.12 -14.01 -25.98
CA GLN A 179 17.81 -15.12 -25.08
C GLN A 179 17.44 -14.60 -23.69
N ARG A 180 18.15 -13.58 -23.19
CA ARG A 180 17.84 -12.93 -21.91
C ARG A 180 16.44 -12.31 -21.90
N GLU A 181 16.04 -11.66 -22.99
CA GLU A 181 14.69 -11.13 -23.18
C GLU A 181 13.63 -12.23 -23.12
N THR A 182 13.82 -13.33 -23.87
CA THR A 182 12.86 -14.45 -23.87
C THR A 182 12.68 -15.09 -22.49
N LEU A 183 13.78 -15.32 -21.75
CA LEU A 183 13.72 -15.89 -20.40
C LEU A 183 13.07 -14.92 -19.40
N THR A 184 13.29 -13.61 -19.58
CA THR A 184 12.65 -12.58 -18.74
C THR A 184 11.14 -12.54 -19.00
N ALA A 185 10.72 -12.59 -20.27
CA ALA A 185 9.31 -12.64 -20.63
C ALA A 185 8.61 -13.91 -20.09
N GLU A 186 9.29 -15.06 -20.15
CA GLU A 186 8.78 -16.31 -19.57
C GLU A 186 8.62 -16.21 -18.05
N LEU A 187 9.60 -15.63 -17.35
CA LEU A 187 9.53 -15.39 -15.91
C LEU A 187 8.33 -14.51 -15.56
N VAL A 188 8.12 -13.39 -16.27
CA VAL A 188 6.97 -12.50 -16.07
C VAL A 188 5.65 -13.24 -16.31
N LYS A 189 5.57 -14.08 -17.35
CA LYS A 189 4.39 -14.89 -17.63
C LYS A 189 4.09 -15.88 -16.50
N ASN A 190 5.11 -16.60 -16.03
CA ASN A 190 4.97 -17.53 -14.91
C ASN A 190 4.53 -16.81 -13.62
N THR A 191 5.09 -15.63 -13.33
CA THR A 191 4.68 -14.81 -12.18
C THR A 191 3.20 -14.40 -12.28
N LYS A 192 2.73 -13.97 -13.47
CA LYS A 192 1.30 -13.68 -13.68
C LYS A 192 0.40 -14.90 -13.45
N ASN A 193 0.84 -16.08 -13.88
CA ASN A 193 0.12 -17.33 -13.64
C ASN A 193 0.06 -17.66 -12.14
N ILE A 194 1.16 -17.50 -11.40
CA ILE A 194 1.20 -17.68 -9.95
C ILE A 194 0.21 -16.73 -9.26
N ILE A 195 0.24 -15.44 -9.58
CA ILE A 195 -0.68 -14.44 -9.00
C ILE A 195 -2.14 -14.83 -9.29
N THR A 196 -2.43 -15.30 -10.51
CA THR A 196 -3.79 -15.76 -10.88
C THR A 196 -4.22 -16.98 -10.05
N LEU A 197 -3.32 -17.92 -9.80
CA LEU A 197 -3.57 -19.07 -8.95
C LEU A 197 -3.77 -18.65 -7.49
N CYS A 198 -2.94 -17.74 -6.95
CA CYS A 198 -3.11 -17.17 -5.61
C CYS A 198 -4.47 -16.48 -5.46
N ARG A 199 -4.95 -15.78 -6.49
CA ARG A 199 -6.29 -15.18 -6.50
C ARG A 199 -7.41 -16.23 -6.42
N LYS A 200 -7.25 -17.37 -7.11
CA LYS A 200 -8.21 -18.48 -7.06
C LYS A 200 -8.26 -19.18 -5.70
N ILE A 201 -7.21 -19.07 -4.89
CA ILE A 201 -7.20 -19.62 -3.53
C ILE A 201 -8.15 -18.83 -2.61
N ARG A 202 -8.42 -17.55 -2.89
CA ARG A 202 -9.29 -16.67 -2.08
C ARG A 202 -8.86 -16.62 -0.60
N PHE A 203 -7.60 -16.29 -0.33
CA PHE A 203 -7.09 -16.17 1.05
C PHE A 203 -7.98 -15.28 1.93
N SER A 204 -8.21 -15.72 3.17
CA SER A 204 -8.98 -14.95 4.15
C SER A 204 -8.30 -13.61 4.44
N LYS A 205 -9.08 -12.59 4.84
CA LYS A 205 -8.52 -11.27 5.24
C LYS A 205 -7.45 -11.40 6.32
N LYS A 206 -7.64 -12.33 7.27
CA LYS A 206 -6.66 -12.63 8.34
C LYS A 206 -5.34 -13.14 7.76
N GLN A 207 -5.41 -14.05 6.78
CA GLN A 207 -4.22 -14.58 6.12
C GLN A 207 -3.54 -13.52 5.25
N MET A 208 -4.30 -12.68 4.54
CA MET A 208 -3.78 -11.54 3.80
C MET A 208 -3.02 -10.55 4.69
N HIS A 209 -3.56 -10.23 5.88
CA HIS A 209 -2.85 -9.39 6.85
C HIS A 209 -1.55 -10.03 7.37
N ARG A 210 -1.47 -11.36 7.47
CA ARG A 210 -0.23 -12.05 7.85
C ARG A 210 0.87 -11.88 6.81
N PHE A 211 0.55 -12.05 5.52
CA PHE A 211 1.50 -11.77 4.43
C PHE A 211 2.00 -10.31 4.49
N ILE A 212 1.09 -9.35 4.65
CA ILE A 212 1.45 -7.93 4.75
C ILE A 212 2.33 -7.66 5.98
N ALA A 213 2.00 -8.23 7.14
CA ALA A 213 2.78 -8.06 8.36
C ALA A 213 4.21 -8.60 8.20
N ARG A 214 4.37 -9.75 7.53
CA ARG A 214 5.69 -10.31 7.22
C ARG A 214 6.48 -9.38 6.31
N LEU A 215 5.88 -8.84 5.26
CA LEU A 215 6.53 -7.88 4.37
C LEU A 215 6.93 -6.58 5.09
N LYS A 216 6.04 -6.02 5.94
CA LYS A 216 6.35 -4.86 6.78
C LYS A 216 7.51 -5.12 7.72
N SER A 217 7.62 -6.32 8.29
CA SER A 217 8.74 -6.67 9.18
C SER A 217 10.10 -6.58 8.47
N PHE A 218 10.17 -6.96 7.18
CA PHE A 218 11.39 -6.79 6.37
C PHE A 218 11.68 -5.32 6.08
N THR A 219 10.66 -4.53 5.74
CA THR A 219 10.81 -3.09 5.52
C THR A 219 11.34 -2.39 6.77
N ASP A 220 10.78 -2.68 7.94
CA ASP A 220 11.25 -2.16 9.22
C ASP A 220 12.71 -2.54 9.50
N GLU A 221 13.10 -3.79 9.22
CA GLU A 221 14.47 -4.24 9.42
C GLU A 221 15.46 -3.56 8.45
N ILE A 222 15.06 -3.34 7.21
CA ILE A 222 15.84 -2.57 6.23
C ILE A 222 16.02 -1.14 6.74
N GLU A 223 14.95 -0.48 7.18
CA GLU A 223 15.00 0.88 7.71
C GLU A 223 15.86 1.00 8.97
N ARG A 224 15.79 0.03 9.90
CA ARG A 224 16.69 0.00 11.06
C ARG A 224 18.14 -0.14 10.63
N SER A 225 18.43 -1.02 9.69
CA SER A 225 19.79 -1.24 9.18
C SER A 225 20.35 -0.01 8.45
N GLU A 226 19.51 0.68 7.67
CA GLU A 226 19.88 1.93 7.02
C GLU A 226 20.04 3.08 8.02
N ARG A 227 19.21 3.15 9.07
CA ARG A 227 19.37 4.13 10.16
C ARG A 227 20.72 3.99 10.85
N VAL A 228 21.18 2.76 11.11
CA VAL A 228 22.50 2.49 11.69
C VAL A 228 23.60 3.02 10.76
N ILE A 229 23.54 2.72 9.46
CA ILE A 229 24.53 3.20 8.50
C ILE A 229 24.50 4.74 8.39
N ASN A 230 23.31 5.34 8.35
CA ASN A 230 23.13 6.79 8.27
C ASN A 230 23.58 7.51 9.54
N HIS A 231 23.45 6.88 10.72
CA HIS A 231 23.94 7.43 11.97
C HIS A 231 25.46 7.61 11.92
N PHE A 232 26.21 6.57 11.55
CA PHE A 232 27.67 6.67 11.39
C PHE A 232 28.07 7.61 10.25
N LYS A 233 27.29 7.68 9.17
CA LYS A 233 27.48 8.64 8.09
C LYS A 233 27.41 10.09 8.61
N LYS A 234 26.42 10.38 9.46
CA LYS A 234 26.23 11.71 10.06
C LYS A 234 27.31 12.05 11.08
N GLU A 235 27.70 11.09 11.92
CA GLU A 235 28.73 11.31 12.94
C GLU A 235 30.11 11.61 12.36
N SER A 236 30.49 10.93 11.27
CA SER A 236 31.81 11.09 10.65
C SER A 236 31.83 12.04 9.47
N GLY A 237 30.67 12.34 8.87
CA GLY A 237 30.58 13.05 7.59
C GLY A 237 31.08 12.23 6.38
N LEU A 238 31.46 10.96 6.58
CA LEU A 238 32.06 10.11 5.56
C LEU A 238 31.01 9.40 4.71
N ASN A 239 31.38 9.13 3.46
CA ASN A 239 30.57 8.38 2.52
C ASN A 239 30.71 6.87 2.80
N ILE A 240 29.71 6.06 2.41
CA ILE A 240 29.75 4.60 2.59
C ILE A 240 31.03 3.97 1.99
N SER A 241 31.50 4.48 0.85
CA SER A 241 32.73 4.01 0.20
C SER A 241 34.01 4.38 0.99
N GLN A 242 34.05 5.57 1.59
CA GLN A 242 35.18 5.98 2.45
C GLN A 242 35.21 5.14 3.72
N MET A 243 34.05 4.92 4.34
CA MET A 243 33.91 4.03 5.49
C MET A 243 34.40 2.61 5.16
N GLU A 244 34.05 2.06 4.00
CA GLU A 244 34.52 0.74 3.56
C GLU A 244 36.04 0.68 3.37
N LYS A 245 36.63 1.75 2.79
CA LYS A 245 38.08 1.84 2.63
C LYS A 245 38.78 1.88 3.99
N ALA A 246 38.25 2.64 4.95
CA ALA A 246 38.74 2.70 6.32
C ALA A 246 38.65 1.34 7.02
N TRP A 247 37.49 0.67 6.94
CA TRP A 247 37.28 -0.68 7.46
C TRP A 247 38.23 -1.72 6.86
N SER A 248 38.53 -1.61 5.57
CA SER A 248 39.45 -2.54 4.90
C SER A 248 40.90 -2.34 5.34
N ARG A 249 41.32 -1.11 5.64
CA ARG A 249 42.68 -0.80 6.12
C ARG A 249 42.87 -1.22 7.58
N MET A 250 41.84 -1.04 8.40
CA MET A 250 41.81 -1.52 9.80
C MET A 250 42.11 -3.03 9.91
N ARG A 251 41.68 -3.84 8.93
CA ARG A 251 41.93 -5.30 8.92
C ARG A 251 43.38 -5.71 8.65
N LYS A 252 44.24 -4.84 8.14
CA LYS A 252 45.59 -5.22 7.65
C LYS A 252 46.66 -5.17 8.73
N SER A 253 46.70 -4.11 9.53
CA SER A 253 47.71 -3.91 10.58
C SER A 253 47.23 -2.89 11.60
N LYS A 254 47.73 -2.99 12.85
CA LYS A 254 47.52 -1.97 13.90
C LYS A 254 48.10 -0.59 13.51
N GLN A 255 49.11 -0.54 12.65
CA GLN A 255 49.64 0.72 12.12
C GLN A 255 48.69 1.35 11.09
N ASP A 256 48.15 0.53 10.18
CA ASP A 256 47.19 0.96 9.16
C ASP A 256 45.86 1.45 9.76
N GLU A 257 45.44 0.87 10.89
CA GLU A 257 44.29 1.33 11.68
C GLU A 257 44.49 2.74 12.24
N ARG A 258 45.64 3.00 12.86
CA ARG A 258 45.98 4.34 13.36
C ARG A 258 46.10 5.36 12.22
N GLN A 259 46.59 4.93 11.07
CA GLN A 259 46.69 5.79 9.90
C GLN A 259 45.32 6.08 9.28
N ALA A 260 44.44 5.10 9.17
CA ALA A 260 43.07 5.29 8.70
C ALA A 260 42.26 6.22 9.62
N ALA A 261 42.42 6.09 10.94
CA ALA A 261 41.81 6.99 11.93
C ALA A 261 42.26 8.44 11.73
N LYS A 262 43.56 8.66 11.49
CA LYS A 262 44.13 9.99 11.26
C LYS A 262 43.70 10.59 9.93
N GLU A 263 43.74 9.81 8.85
CA GLU A 263 43.37 10.27 7.50
C GLU A 263 41.90 10.70 7.42
N GLU A 264 41.01 9.90 8.02
CA GLU A 264 39.57 10.16 8.00
C GLU A 264 39.08 11.03 9.17
N LYS A 265 40.01 11.51 10.02
CA LYS A 265 39.74 12.36 11.21
C LYS A 265 38.70 11.77 12.17
N VAL A 266 38.73 10.46 12.40
CA VAL A 266 37.81 9.74 13.29
C VAL A 266 38.56 9.01 14.40
N SER A 267 37.88 8.78 15.53
CA SER A 267 38.45 8.00 16.63
C SER A 267 38.61 6.51 16.27
N ILE A 268 39.64 5.86 16.82
CA ILE A 268 39.85 4.41 16.66
C ILE A 268 38.67 3.62 17.23
N ASP A 269 38.14 4.05 18.37
CA ASP A 269 36.95 3.43 18.98
C ASP A 269 35.70 3.59 18.08
N TRP A 270 35.56 4.76 17.44
CA TRP A 270 34.51 4.98 16.46
C TRP A 270 34.67 4.05 15.23
N LEU A 271 35.89 3.83 14.76
CA LEU A 271 36.17 2.91 13.64
C LEU A 271 35.77 1.47 13.97
N HIS A 272 36.07 0.97 15.17
CA HIS A 272 35.64 -0.36 15.61
C HIS A 272 34.11 -0.47 15.71
N ARG A 273 33.46 0.51 16.35
CA ARG A 273 31.99 0.53 16.50
C ARG A 273 31.29 0.60 15.14
N SER A 274 31.73 1.51 14.26
CA SER A 274 31.17 1.66 12.91
C SER A 274 31.42 0.43 12.05
N HIS A 275 32.58 -0.23 12.16
CA HIS A 275 32.85 -1.47 11.44
C HIS A 275 31.95 -2.61 11.92
N SER A 276 31.84 -2.82 13.22
CA SER A 276 31.00 -3.90 13.78
C SER A 276 29.54 -3.71 13.37
N ALA A 277 28.95 -2.56 13.71
CA ALA A 277 27.54 -2.28 13.44
C ALA A 277 27.26 -2.10 11.94
N GLY A 278 28.16 -1.45 11.19
CA GLY A 278 28.00 -1.23 9.75
C GLY A 278 28.13 -2.49 8.91
N THR A 279 29.05 -3.41 9.27
CA THR A 279 29.15 -4.70 8.59
C THR A 279 27.98 -5.62 8.94
N GLU A 280 27.50 -5.59 10.19
CA GLU A 280 26.31 -6.33 10.59
C GLU A 280 25.06 -5.83 9.85
N ALA A 281 24.81 -4.52 9.83
CA ALA A 281 23.71 -3.92 9.08
C ALA A 281 23.77 -4.29 7.60
N LYS A 282 24.95 -4.26 6.97
CA LYS A 282 25.13 -4.70 5.57
C LYS A 282 24.87 -6.19 5.38
N LYS A 283 25.27 -7.05 6.33
CA LYS A 283 24.97 -8.49 6.27
C LYS A 283 23.46 -8.72 6.34
N ARG A 284 22.75 -8.04 7.24
CA ARG A 284 21.28 -8.11 7.35
C ARG A 284 20.61 -7.66 6.05
N LEU A 285 20.99 -6.50 5.50
CA LEU A 285 20.46 -6.03 4.21
C LEU A 285 20.70 -7.02 3.06
N LYS A 286 21.89 -7.65 2.99
CA LYS A 286 22.18 -8.69 1.99
C LYS A 286 21.37 -9.96 2.20
N HIS A 287 21.12 -10.34 3.46
CA HIS A 287 20.30 -11.49 3.80
C HIS A 287 18.85 -11.27 3.36
N ILE A 288 18.26 -10.14 3.74
CA ILE A 288 16.89 -9.75 3.34
C ILE A 288 16.77 -9.68 1.82
N ALA A 289 17.72 -9.05 1.12
CA ALA A 289 17.70 -8.99 -0.34
C ALA A 289 17.75 -10.38 -1.01
N ARG A 290 18.43 -11.35 -0.38
CA ARG A 290 18.49 -12.73 -0.87
C ARG A 290 17.18 -13.49 -0.59
N GLU A 291 16.59 -13.30 0.58
CA GLU A 291 15.33 -13.93 0.99
C GLU A 291 14.14 -13.41 0.16
N VAL A 292 14.04 -12.09 -0.03
CA VAL A 292 12.96 -11.46 -0.81
C VAL A 292 13.17 -11.60 -2.32
N GLY A 293 14.39 -11.90 -2.77
CA GLY A 293 14.72 -12.14 -4.18
C GLY A 293 14.72 -10.90 -5.07
N ILE A 294 14.63 -9.71 -4.47
CA ILE A 294 14.77 -8.39 -5.10
C ILE A 294 15.68 -7.50 -4.24
N PRO A 295 16.29 -6.45 -4.82
CA PRO A 295 17.01 -5.46 -4.03
C PRO A 295 16.12 -4.83 -2.94
N THR A 296 16.73 -4.27 -1.90
CA THR A 296 15.98 -3.66 -0.78
C THR A 296 15.24 -2.38 -1.17
N THR A 297 15.70 -1.67 -2.21
CA THR A 297 15.10 -0.40 -2.66
C THR A 297 13.72 -0.58 -3.31
N PRO A 298 13.52 -1.53 -4.26
CA PRO A 298 12.18 -1.81 -4.78
C PRO A 298 11.19 -2.31 -3.72
N LEU A 299 11.65 -3.07 -2.71
CA LEU A 299 10.76 -3.59 -1.67
C LEU A 299 10.04 -2.46 -0.90
N LYS A 300 10.75 -1.37 -0.60
CA LYS A 300 10.19 -0.16 0.04
C LYS A 300 9.17 0.60 -0.80
N ARG A 301 9.12 0.36 -2.12
CA ARG A 301 8.13 0.98 -3.01
C ARG A 301 6.87 0.13 -3.15
N VAL A 302 6.97 -1.16 -2.83
CA VAL A 302 5.89 -2.13 -2.97
C VAL A 302 5.06 -2.22 -1.69
N VAL A 303 5.67 -1.96 -0.53
CA VAL A 303 5.08 -2.00 0.82
C VAL A 303 4.95 -0.59 1.35
#